data_AF-A0A151X0N4-F1
#
_entry.id   AF-A0A151X0N4-F1
#
_cell.length_a   1.000
_cell.length_b   1.000
_cell.length_c   1.000
_cell.angle_alpha   90.00
_cell.angle_beta   90.00
_cell.angle_gamma   90.00
#
_symmetry.space_group_name_H-M   'P 1'
#
loop_
_entity.id
_entity.type
_entity.pdbx_description
1 polymer ?
#
loop_
_entity_poly.entity_id
_entity_poly.type
_entity_poly.pdbx_seq_one_letter_code
_entity_poly.pdbx_strand_id
1 'polypeptide(L)'
;MDDKLNFLDVCIIKKGNSLIHNWYHKPTFSGRYLNYFFRHPLCQKVGTIIGLIDRVLSLSHPMFHQENFEAIIKILINNGYSLKLIFTMIKKGYQKIQTFECSESQI
;
A
#
# COMPACT_ATOMS: atom_id res chain seq x y z
N MET A 1 -12.54 -24.63 -7.95
CA MET A 1 -11.84 -24.15 -6.73
C MET A 1 -11.10 -22.91 -7.14
N ASP A 2 -11.31 -21.80 -6.47
CA ASP A 2 -10.56 -20.59 -6.77
C ASP A 2 -9.08 -20.85 -6.46
N ASP A 3 -8.20 -20.57 -7.41
CA ASP A 3 -6.74 -20.63 -7.26
C ASP A 3 -6.22 -19.50 -6.33
N LYS A 4 -7.00 -19.16 -5.29
CA LYS A 4 -6.79 -18.04 -4.38
C LYS A 4 -7.10 -18.42 -2.94
N LEU A 5 -6.25 -17.97 -2.02
CA LEU A 5 -6.43 -18.10 -0.58
C LEU A 5 -6.27 -16.74 0.10
N ASN A 6 -7.32 -16.25 0.75
CA ASN A 6 -7.29 -14.99 1.50
C ASN A 6 -6.93 -15.27 2.96
N PHE A 7 -5.91 -14.58 3.47
CA PHE A 7 -5.51 -14.64 4.87
C PHE A 7 -5.06 -13.26 5.36
N LEU A 8 -5.69 -12.77 6.44
CA LEU A 8 -5.46 -11.42 6.98
C LEU A 8 -5.57 -10.34 5.89
N ASP A 9 -4.47 -9.64 5.61
CA ASP A 9 -4.34 -8.58 4.62
C ASP A 9 -3.72 -9.07 3.30
N VAL A 10 -3.61 -10.38 3.07
CA VAL A 10 -2.96 -10.96 1.88
C VAL A 10 -3.88 -11.94 1.17
N CYS A 11 -3.93 -11.85 -0.16
CA CYS A 11 -4.52 -12.84 -1.06
C CYS A 11 -3.38 -13.56 -1.77
N ILE A 12 -3.19 -14.85 -1.46
CA ILE A 12 -2.25 -15.72 -2.15
C ILE A 12 -2.94 -16.25 -3.40
N ILE A 13 -2.30 -16.12 -4.56
CA ILE A 13 -2.84 -16.48 -5.87
C ILE A 13 -1.88 -17.48 -6.53
N LYS A 14 -2.37 -18.64 -6.92
CA LYS A 14 -1.60 -19.61 -7.70
C LYS A 14 -1.63 -19.21 -9.17
N LYS A 15 -0.45 -19.06 -9.77
CA LYS A 15 -0.25 -18.74 -11.19
C LYS A 15 0.67 -19.78 -11.81
N GLY A 16 0.08 -20.82 -12.40
CA GLY A 16 0.83 -21.98 -12.89
C GLY A 16 1.53 -22.71 -11.74
N ASN A 17 2.87 -22.80 -11.81
CA ASN A 17 3.72 -23.38 -10.78
C ASN A 17 4.22 -22.36 -9.74
N SER A 18 3.82 -21.10 -9.85
CA SER A 18 4.25 -20.02 -8.95
C SER A 18 3.13 -19.55 -8.04
N LEU A 19 3.50 -19.03 -6.88
CA LEU A 19 2.60 -18.30 -5.99
C LEU A 19 2.93 -16.81 -6.08
N ILE A 20 1.92 -16.00 -6.36
CA ILE A 20 2.01 -14.54 -6.23
C ILE A 20 1.05 -14.10 -5.12
N HIS A 21 1.24 -12.90 -4.61
CA HIS A 21 0.40 -12.38 -3.55
C HIS A 21 -0.06 -10.96 -3.88
N ASN A 22 -1.23 -10.60 -3.39
CA ASN A 22 -1.78 -9.26 -3.50
C ASN A 22 -2.29 -8.78 -2.13
N TRP A 23 -2.33 -7.47 -1.94
CA TRP A 23 -2.92 -6.86 -0.76
C TRP A 23 -4.44 -7.10 -0.79
N TYR A 24 -4.97 -7.69 0.28
CA TYR A 24 -6.36 -8.09 0.37
C TYR A 24 -7.13 -7.19 1.33
N HIS A 25 -8.31 -6.76 0.88
CA HIS A 25 -9.29 -6.11 1.73
C HIS A 25 -10.43 -7.07 2.01
N LYS A 26 -10.76 -7.25 3.30
CA LYS A 26 -11.97 -7.97 3.68
C LYS A 26 -13.20 -7.31 3.04
N PRO A 27 -14.26 -8.06 2.70
CA PRO A 27 -15.46 -7.49 2.08
C PRO A 27 -16.15 -6.41 2.94
N THR A 28 -15.91 -6.45 4.25
CA THR A 28 -16.42 -5.49 5.23
C THR A 28 -15.54 -4.26 5.43
N PHE A 29 -14.47 -4.11 4.64
CA PHE A 29 -13.55 -2.99 4.76
C PHE A 29 -14.21 -1.66 4.42
N SER A 30 -14.22 -0.74 5.39
CA SER A 30 -14.91 0.54 5.26
C SER A 30 -14.07 1.65 4.62
N GLY A 31 -12.78 1.43 4.36
CA GLY A 31 -11.87 2.47 3.85
C GLY A 31 -11.65 3.65 4.79
N ARG A 32 -11.99 3.52 6.08
CA ARG A 32 -11.84 4.60 7.07
C ARG A 32 -10.44 4.57 7.67
N TYR A 33 -9.73 5.68 7.56
CA TYR A 33 -8.43 5.92 8.18
C TYR A 33 -8.49 7.21 9.01
N LEU A 34 -7.34 7.62 9.54
CA LEU A 34 -7.23 8.89 10.27
C LEU A 34 -7.66 10.05 9.36
N ASN A 35 -8.75 10.73 9.70
CA ASN A 35 -9.19 11.87 8.90
C ASN A 35 -8.21 13.04 9.02
N TYR A 36 -7.85 13.65 7.89
CA TYR A 36 -6.87 14.73 7.84
C TYR A 36 -7.30 15.98 8.61
N PHE A 37 -8.60 16.26 8.75
CA PHE A 37 -9.11 17.44 9.43
C PHE A 37 -9.24 17.27 10.95
N PHE A 38 -9.05 16.05 11.46
CA PHE A 38 -9.05 15.83 12.91
C PHE A 38 -7.80 16.41 13.58
N ARG A 39 -7.92 16.74 14.87
CA ARG A 39 -6.88 17.35 15.71
C ARG A 39 -5.80 16.33 16.12
N HIS A 40 -5.15 15.72 15.14
CA HIS A 40 -3.99 14.85 15.35
C HIS A 40 -2.70 15.51 14.84
N PRO A 41 -1.55 15.22 15.48
CA PRO A 41 -0.25 15.64 15.00
C PRO A 41 -0.02 15.25 13.53
N LEU A 42 0.70 16.11 12.80
CA LEU A 42 1.01 15.86 11.39
C LEU A 42 1.78 14.55 11.19
N CYS A 43 2.66 14.18 12.13
CA CYS A 43 3.42 12.92 12.06
C CYS A 43 2.51 11.69 12.02
N GLN A 44 1.38 11.67 12.73
CA GLN A 44 0.43 10.56 12.70
C GLN A 44 -0.32 10.49 11.35
N LYS A 45 -0.70 11.66 10.81
CA LYS A 45 -1.35 11.76 9.49
C LYS A 45 -0.42 11.29 8.38
N VAL A 46 0.84 11.73 8.42
CA VAL A 46 1.88 11.28 7.48
C VAL A 46 2.18 9.79 7.67
N GLY A 47 2.25 9.31 8.91
CA GLY A 47 2.43 7.90 9.24
C GLY A 47 1.34 7.00 8.66
N THR A 48 0.09 7.49 8.60
CA THR A 48 -1.02 6.78 7.93
C THR A 48 -0.74 6.58 6.44
N ILE A 49 -0.24 7.61 5.74
CA ILE A 49 0.12 7.50 4.33
C ILE A 49 1.29 6.53 4.14
N ILE A 50 2.33 6.64 4.98
CA ILE A 50 3.51 5.78 4.91
C ILE A 50 3.12 4.31 5.11
N GLY A 51 2.33 4.00 6.14
CA GLY A 51 1.90 2.62 6.41
C GLY A 51 1.07 2.02 5.28
N LEU A 52 0.28 2.82 4.56
CA LEU A 52 -0.44 2.38 3.37
C LEU A 52 0.51 2.09 2.20
N ILE A 53 1.46 2.97 1.95
CA ILE A 53 2.48 2.79 0.91
C ILE A 53 3.30 1.52 1.18
N ASP A 54 3.74 1.33 2.43
CA ASP A 54 4.51 0.16 2.85
C ASP A 54 3.71 -1.14 2.63
N ARG A 55 2.40 -1.14 2.92
CA ARG A 55 1.53 -2.30 2.63
C ARG A 55 1.47 -2.63 1.14
N VAL A 56 1.31 -1.64 0.27
CA VAL A 56 1.31 -1.88 -1.18
C VAL A 56 2.63 -2.52 -1.61
N LEU A 57 3.75 -1.96 -1.15
CA LEU A 57 5.07 -2.38 -1.61
C LEU A 57 5.50 -3.72 -1.01
N SER A 58 5.14 -4.01 0.25
CA SER A 58 5.56 -5.22 0.96
C SER A 58 4.57 -6.39 0.87
N LEU A 59 3.26 -6.13 0.69
CA LEU A 59 2.22 -7.16 0.69
C LEU A 59 1.61 -7.42 -0.68
N SER A 60 2.18 -6.88 -1.76
CA SER A 60 1.71 -7.18 -3.10
C SER A 60 2.85 -7.33 -4.09
N HIS A 61 2.67 -8.29 -5.01
CA HIS A 61 3.56 -8.50 -6.13
C HIS A 61 3.58 -7.24 -7.02
N PRO A 62 4.73 -6.84 -7.62
CA PRO A 62 4.87 -5.61 -8.41
C PRO A 62 3.79 -5.40 -9.48
N MET A 63 3.27 -6.48 -10.05
CA MET A 63 2.18 -6.42 -11.05
C MET A 63 0.86 -5.81 -10.52
N PHE A 64 0.65 -5.81 -9.20
CA PHE A 64 -0.55 -5.26 -8.56
C PHE A 64 -0.31 -3.87 -7.95
N HIS A 65 0.93 -3.36 -7.98
CA HIS A 65 1.25 -2.09 -7.33
C HIS A 65 0.43 -0.94 -7.89
N GLN A 66 0.26 -0.87 -9.22
CA GLN A 66 -0.53 0.20 -9.83
C GLN A 66 -1.97 0.22 -9.31
N GLU A 67 -2.68 -0.91 -9.36
CA GLU A 67 -4.06 -1.04 -8.88
C GLU A 67 -4.18 -0.70 -7.39
N ASN A 68 -3.24 -1.19 -6.58
CA ASN A 68 -3.21 -0.92 -5.15
C ASN A 68 -2.89 0.54 -4.83
N PHE A 69 -2.02 1.20 -5.60
CA PHE A 69 -1.77 2.62 -5.46
C PHE A 69 -3.00 3.46 -5.78
N GLU A 70 -3.72 3.11 -6.85
CA GLU A 70 -5.00 3.76 -7.18
C GLU A 70 -6.02 3.59 -6.05
N ALA A 71 -6.07 2.41 -5.43
CA ALA A 71 -6.94 2.14 -4.28
C ALA A 71 -6.58 3.01 -3.07
N ILE A 72 -5.30 3.07 -2.66
CA ILE A 72 -4.91 3.91 -1.50
C ILE A 72 -5.10 5.41 -1.78
N ILE A 73 -4.91 5.87 -3.02
CA ILE A 73 -5.14 7.27 -3.39
C ILE A 73 -6.62 7.62 -3.18
N LYS A 74 -7.54 6.78 -3.67
CA LYS A 74 -8.98 6.96 -3.46
C LYS A 74 -9.34 6.97 -1.96
N ILE A 75 -8.79 6.02 -1.20
CA ILE A 75 -8.98 5.94 0.25
C ILE A 75 -8.51 7.23 0.94
N LEU A 76 -7.30 7.71 0.65
CA LEU A 76 -6.70 8.88 1.29
C LEU A 76 -7.48 10.16 0.95
N ILE A 77 -7.89 10.34 -0.31
CA ILE A 77 -8.74 11.47 -0.71
C ILE A 77 -10.06 11.46 0.09
N ASN A 78 -10.70 10.30 0.20
CA ASN A 78 -11.95 10.15 0.97
C ASN A 78 -11.78 10.44 2.47
N ASN A 79 -10.54 10.34 2.99
CA ASN A 79 -10.19 10.70 4.37
C ASN A 79 -9.64 12.14 4.50
N GLY A 80 -9.76 12.97 3.45
CA GLY A 80 -9.44 14.40 3.49
C GLY A 80 -7.99 14.77 3.19
N TYR A 81 -7.17 13.82 2.72
CA TYR A 81 -5.78 14.10 2.37
C TYR A 81 -5.67 14.78 1.00
N SER A 82 -4.74 15.73 0.88
CA SER A 82 -4.49 16.41 -0.40
C SER A 82 -3.68 15.54 -1.36
N LEU A 83 -4.04 15.56 -2.64
CA LEU A 83 -3.30 14.86 -3.71
C LEU A 83 -1.81 15.19 -3.72
N LYS A 84 -1.47 16.49 -3.53
CA LYS A 84 -0.07 16.95 -3.48
C LYS A 84 0.72 16.22 -2.40
N LEU A 85 0.16 16.07 -1.20
CA LEU A 85 0.82 15.35 -0.11
C LEU A 85 0.95 13.86 -0.44
N ILE A 86 -0.12 13.24 -0.95
CA ILE A 86 -0.13 11.81 -1.31
C ILE A 86 0.97 11.50 -2.33
N PHE A 87 1.01 12.22 -3.46
CA PHE A 87 2.02 11.99 -4.49
C PHE A 87 3.45 12.27 -4.01
N THR A 88 3.63 13.28 -3.16
CA THR A 88 4.93 13.55 -2.54
C THR A 88 5.42 12.36 -1.72
N MET A 89 4.53 11.73 -0.94
CA MET A 89 4.88 10.58 -0.11
C MET A 89 5.10 9.31 -0.94
N ILE A 90 4.30 9.07 -1.98
CA ILE A 90 4.50 7.94 -2.90
C ILE A 90 5.88 8.03 -3.55
N LYS A 91 6.25 9.21 -4.07
CA LYS A 91 7.58 9.43 -4.67
C LYS A 91 8.71 9.11 -3.69
N LYS A 92 8.58 9.52 -2.43
CA LYS A 92 9.56 9.20 -1.38
C LYS A 92 9.64 7.70 -1.07
N GLY A 93 8.50 7.00 -1.07
CA GLY A 93 8.44 5.55 -0.86
C GLY A 93 9.23 4.78 -1.93
N TYR A 94 9.02 5.12 -3.21
CA TYR A 94 9.77 4.51 -4.33
C TYR A 94 11.27 4.77 -4.25
N GLN A 95 11.68 6.00 -3.92
CA GLN A 95 13.10 6.34 -3.76
C GLN A 95 13.77 5.50 -2.68
N LYS A 96 13.07 5.23 -1.58
CA LYS A 96 13.58 4.41 -0.48
C LYS A 96 13.82 2.96 -0.90
N ILE A 97 12.92 2.38 -1.69
CA ILE A 97 13.10 1.00 -2.19
C ILE A 97 14.28 0.91 -3.15
N GLN A 98 14.37 1.84 -4.11
CA GLN A 98 15.46 1.85 -5.08
C GLN A 98 16.84 1.98 -4.42
N THR A 99 16.94 2.75 -3.32
CA THR A 99 18.17 2.82 -2.53
C THR A 99 18.49 1.54 -1.78
N PHE A 100 17.48 0.76 -1.38
CA PHE A 100 17.68 -0.50 -0.65
C PHE A 100 18.17 -1.62 -1.57
N GLU A 101 17.58 -1.76 -2.77
CA GLU A 101 18.01 -2.73 -3.79
C GLU A 101 19.45 -2.49 -4.27
N CYS A 102 19.89 -1.23 -4.32
CA CYS A 102 21.28 -0.86 -4.64
C CYS A 102 22.26 -1.26 -3.52
N SER A 103 21.82 -1.25 -2.25
CA SER A 103 22.66 -1.63 -1.10
C SER A 103 22.83 -3.14 -0.93
N GLU A 104 21.84 -3.95 -1.32
CA GLU A 104 21.95 -5.42 -1.31
C GLU A 104 22.80 -5.96 -2.46
N SER A 105 22.96 -5.19 -3.55
CA SER A 105 23.81 -5.54 -4.70
C SER A 105 25.32 -5.36 -4.46
N GLN A 106 25.72 -4.92 -3.26
CA GLN A 106 27.12 -4.67 -2.88
C GLN A 106 27.64 -5.66 -1.82
N ILE A 107 26.91 -6.74 -1.53
CA ILE A 107 27.29 -7.80 -0.58
C ILE A 107 27.49 -9.13 -1.32
#